data_AF-A0A0F5IPE9-F1
#
_entry.id   AF-A0A0F5IPE9-F1
#
_cell.length_a   1.000
_cell.length_b   1.000
_cell.length_c   1.000
_cell.angle_alpha   90.00
_cell.angle_beta   90.00
_cell.angle_gamma   90.00
#
_symmetry.space_group_name_H-M   'P 1'
#
loop_
_entity.id
_entity.type
_entity.pdbx_description
1 polymer ?
#
loop_
_entity_poly.entity_id
_entity_poly.type
_entity_poly.pdbx_seq_one_letter_code
_entity_poly.pdbx_strand_id
1 'polypeptide(L)'
;MAIIHRALYAMYEKDKILNSFPPDLAKDVRRVLDMLVMKNDDISSRYYIVNLGGLNIAIPERVYMREQTPSNMTAVQRNILDCIFTRHNNGFVRQRHLQNLISCTEYWTIPFCFKLLGEYVDNILYDVKKHLECNMDSYLRFIGENEKFFDRTKNQMISYWNCYYRLRYPNKESYIGFNIFNNLEMAYNKRLSLP
;
A
#
# COMPACT_ATOMS: atom_id res chain seq x y z
N MET A 1 32.62 10.59 -14.25
CA MET A 1 31.94 9.28 -14.41
C MET A 1 31.07 8.90 -13.22
N ALA A 2 31.55 8.90 -11.97
CA ALA A 2 30.73 8.50 -10.79
C ALA A 2 29.48 9.36 -10.51
N ILE A 3 29.56 10.69 -10.73
CA ILE A 3 28.43 11.62 -10.50
C ILE A 3 27.29 11.37 -11.51
N ILE A 4 27.63 11.16 -12.79
CA ILE A 4 26.67 10.87 -13.86
C ILE A 4 25.98 9.52 -13.60
N HIS A 5 26.75 8.50 -13.21
CA HIS A 5 26.20 7.19 -12.90
C HIS A 5 25.24 7.21 -11.70
N ARG A 6 25.58 7.95 -10.63
CA ARG A 6 24.72 8.11 -9.45
C ARG A 6 23.42 8.87 -9.77
N ALA A 7 23.47 9.87 -10.65
CA ALA A 7 22.29 10.60 -11.10
C ALA A 7 21.34 9.71 -11.94
N LEU A 8 21.89 8.92 -12.88
CA LEU A 8 21.13 7.95 -13.67
C LEU A 8 20.41 6.90 -12.80
N TYR A 9 21.05 6.40 -11.74
CA TYR A 9 20.39 5.46 -10.81
C TYR A 9 19.34 6.12 -9.92
N ALA A 10 19.59 7.33 -9.42
CA ALA A 10 18.60 8.06 -8.66
C ALA A 10 17.35 8.37 -9.52
N MET A 11 17.53 8.64 -10.82
CA MET A 11 16.43 8.75 -11.78
C MET A 11 15.65 7.43 -11.88
N TYR A 12 16.34 6.29 -11.97
CA TYR A 12 15.71 4.96 -12.01
C TYR A 12 14.88 4.64 -10.74
N GLU A 13 15.38 4.98 -9.54
CA GLU A 13 14.62 4.78 -8.29
C GLU A 13 13.38 5.69 -8.21
N LYS A 14 13.50 6.94 -8.66
CA LYS A 14 12.37 7.88 -8.75
C LYS A 14 11.31 7.38 -9.74
N ASP A 15 11.72 6.79 -10.86
CA ASP A 15 10.79 6.23 -11.85
C ASP A 15 9.99 5.05 -11.29
N LYS A 16 10.58 4.20 -10.43
CA LYS A 16 9.84 3.13 -9.74
C LYS A 16 8.67 3.69 -8.93
N ILE A 17 8.90 4.78 -8.19
CA ILE A 17 7.85 5.44 -7.41
C ILE A 17 6.88 6.20 -8.31
N LEU A 18 7.36 6.86 -9.37
CA LEU A 18 6.50 7.57 -10.31
C LEU A 18 5.46 6.63 -10.94
N ASN A 19 5.88 5.40 -11.27
CA ASN A 19 5.01 4.36 -11.82
C ASN A 19 4.05 3.73 -10.78
N SER A 20 4.17 4.08 -9.50
CA SER A 20 3.24 3.64 -8.45
C SER A 20 1.97 4.48 -8.36
N PHE A 21 1.88 5.56 -9.13
CA PHE A 21 0.75 6.50 -9.08
C PHE A 21 0.17 6.75 -10.48
N PRO A 22 -1.11 7.11 -10.58
CA PRO A 22 -1.72 7.61 -11.80
C PRO A 22 -0.94 8.77 -12.46
N PRO A 23 -0.89 8.84 -13.81
CA PRO A 23 -0.13 9.86 -14.53
C PRO A 23 -0.56 11.31 -14.28
N ASP A 24 -1.82 11.54 -13.92
CA ASP A 24 -2.35 12.86 -13.55
C ASP A 24 -1.74 13.40 -12.25
N LEU A 25 -1.26 12.52 -11.36
CA LEU A 25 -0.51 12.89 -10.15
C LEU A 25 0.99 13.09 -10.39
N ALA A 26 1.50 12.87 -11.61
CA ALA A 26 2.95 12.84 -11.86
C ALA A 26 3.67 14.14 -11.48
N LYS A 27 2.99 15.30 -11.52
CA LYS A 27 3.57 16.57 -11.05
C LYS A 27 3.78 16.59 -9.54
N ASP A 28 2.77 16.17 -8.77
CA ASP A 28 2.86 16.09 -7.31
C ASP A 28 3.81 14.99 -6.84
N VAL A 29 3.83 13.85 -7.52
CA VAL A 29 4.77 12.76 -7.21
C VAL A 29 6.22 13.22 -7.40
N ARG A 30 6.54 13.87 -8.53
CA ARG A 30 7.88 14.44 -8.74
C ARG A 30 8.23 15.47 -7.66
N ARG A 31 7.27 16.32 -7.29
CA ARG A 31 7.48 17.32 -6.23
C ARG A 31 7.82 16.66 -4.88
N VAL A 32 7.12 15.59 -4.51
CA VAL A 32 7.42 14.81 -3.29
C VAL A 32 8.80 14.17 -3.40
N LEU A 33 9.11 13.52 -4.53
CA LEU A 33 10.41 12.88 -4.78
C LEU A 33 11.59 13.86 -4.75
N ASP A 34 11.38 15.11 -5.13
CA ASP A 34 12.41 16.16 -5.06
C ASP A 34 12.66 16.66 -3.64
N MET A 35 11.73 16.43 -2.72
CA MET A 35 11.91 16.71 -1.29
C MET A 35 12.58 15.55 -0.53
N LEU A 36 12.67 14.37 -1.14
CA LEU A 36 13.20 13.17 -0.51
C LEU A 36 14.67 12.96 -0.87
N VAL A 37 15.47 12.66 0.15
CA VAL A 37 16.82 12.12 -0.04
C VAL A 37 16.70 10.61 -0.27
N MET A 38 17.03 10.17 -1.48
CA MET A 38 17.00 8.77 -1.90
C MET A 38 18.42 8.29 -2.24
N LYS A 39 18.70 7.03 -1.91
CA LYS A 39 19.91 6.30 -2.28
C LYS A 39 19.56 5.20 -3.28
N ASN A 40 20.60 4.62 -3.87
CA ASN A 40 20.43 3.42 -4.70
C ASN A 40 19.87 2.28 -3.85
N ASP A 41 19.03 1.46 -4.47
CA ASP A 41 18.38 0.30 -3.86
C ASP A 41 17.44 0.62 -2.68
N ASP A 42 17.12 1.91 -2.49
CA ASP A 42 16.13 2.32 -1.51
C ASP A 42 14.71 1.85 -1.89
N ILE A 43 14.43 1.59 -3.17
CA ILE A 43 13.16 0.98 -3.61
C ILE A 43 13.44 -0.45 -4.09
N SER A 44 12.71 -1.41 -3.51
CA SER A 44 12.84 -2.82 -3.89
C SER A 44 12.70 -2.99 -5.40
N SER A 45 13.52 -3.87 -5.99
CA SER A 45 13.36 -4.29 -7.39
C SER A 45 12.08 -5.10 -7.60
N ARG A 46 11.51 -5.66 -6.53
CA ARG A 46 10.23 -6.36 -6.56
C ARG A 46 9.07 -5.38 -6.41
N TYR A 47 8.05 -5.60 -7.23
CA TYR A 47 6.83 -4.81 -7.24
C TYR A 47 5.63 -5.69 -7.59
N TYR A 48 4.45 -5.12 -7.42
CA TYR A 48 3.17 -5.72 -7.80
C TYR A 48 2.51 -4.81 -8.84
N ILE A 49 2.18 -5.37 -10.00
CA ILE A 49 1.35 -4.67 -10.99
C ILE A 49 -0.10 -4.86 -10.58
N VAL A 50 -0.83 -3.75 -10.49
CA VAL A 50 -2.26 -3.73 -10.20
C VAL A 50 -2.97 -2.79 -11.17
N ASN A 51 -4.20 -3.12 -11.52
CA ASN A 51 -5.12 -2.25 -12.21
C ASN A 51 -5.71 -1.23 -11.23
N LEU A 52 -5.80 0.02 -11.65
CA LEU A 52 -6.43 1.10 -10.92
C LEU A 52 -7.26 1.91 -11.91
N GLY A 53 -8.54 1.55 -12.03
CA GLY A 53 -9.46 2.17 -12.97
C GLY A 53 -9.03 2.09 -14.43
N GLY A 54 -8.52 0.94 -14.85
CA GLY A 54 -8.04 0.70 -16.22
C GLY A 54 -6.57 1.02 -16.45
N LEU A 55 -5.90 1.68 -15.50
CA LEU A 55 -4.46 1.96 -15.57
C LEU A 55 -3.67 0.90 -14.80
N ASN A 56 -2.54 0.46 -15.35
CA ASN A 56 -1.60 -0.39 -14.63
C ASN A 56 -0.57 0.46 -13.88
N ILE A 57 -0.49 0.28 -12.56
CA ILE A 57 0.52 0.91 -11.70
C ILE A 57 1.36 -0.16 -11.01
N ALA A 58 2.57 0.19 -10.60
CA ALA A 58 3.53 -0.71 -9.96
C ALA A 58 3.73 -0.33 -8.48
N ILE A 59 3.19 -1.14 -7.57
CA ILE A 59 3.33 -0.94 -6.12
C ILE A 59 4.63 -1.62 -5.64
N PRO A 60 5.58 -0.89 -5.04
CA PRO A 60 6.82 -1.49 -4.54
C PRO A 60 6.55 -2.49 -3.42
N GLU A 61 7.30 -3.59 -3.42
CA GLU A 61 7.25 -4.55 -2.31
C GLU A 61 7.68 -3.87 -1.01
N ARG A 62 8.81 -3.14 -1.07
CA ARG A 62 9.42 -2.42 0.04
C ARG A 62 10.11 -1.13 -0.39
N VAL A 63 10.17 -0.22 0.58
CA VAL A 63 10.98 1.01 0.58
C VAL A 63 11.90 0.96 1.80
N TYR A 64 13.16 1.33 1.60
CA TYR A 64 14.25 1.32 2.59
C TYR A 64 14.82 2.71 2.88
N MET A 65 14.33 3.74 2.16
CA MET A 65 14.66 5.14 2.44
C MET A 65 14.43 5.44 3.91
N ARG A 66 15.33 6.22 4.52
CA ARG A 66 15.05 6.78 5.85
C ARG A 66 13.75 7.58 5.78
N GLU A 67 12.90 7.37 6.79
CA GLU A 67 11.68 8.15 6.97
C GLU A 67 12.01 9.64 7.05
N GLN A 68 11.25 10.41 6.28
CA GLN A 68 11.42 11.85 6.11
C GLN A 68 10.05 12.51 6.16
N THR A 69 9.98 13.65 6.85
CA THR A 69 8.74 14.43 7.01
C THR A 69 8.97 15.86 6.51
N PRO A 70 9.11 16.08 5.19
CA PRO A 70 9.27 17.43 4.66
C PRO A 70 8.05 18.31 4.99
N SER A 71 8.28 19.60 5.21
CA SER A 71 7.23 20.59 5.43
C SER A 71 6.71 21.19 4.12
N ASN A 72 5.65 22.00 4.18
CA ASN A 72 5.11 22.76 3.04
C ASN A 72 4.59 21.91 1.87
N MET A 73 3.85 20.85 2.19
CA MET A 73 3.15 20.01 1.21
C MET A 73 1.66 20.37 1.09
N THR A 74 1.11 20.16 -0.10
CA THR A 74 -0.36 20.08 -0.28
C THR A 74 -0.91 18.82 0.37
N ALA A 75 -2.24 18.72 0.51
CA ALA A 75 -2.88 17.50 1.00
C ALA A 75 -2.57 16.28 0.11
N VAL A 76 -2.61 16.47 -1.22
CA VAL A 76 -2.28 15.42 -2.20
C VAL A 76 -0.82 14.94 -2.04
N GLN A 77 0.12 15.87 -1.91
CA GLN A 77 1.54 15.55 -1.71
C GLN A 77 1.80 14.81 -0.40
N ARG A 78 1.09 15.18 0.69
CA ARG A 78 1.14 14.43 1.95
C ARG A 78 0.62 13.00 1.78
N ASN A 79 -0.53 12.83 1.14
CA ASN A 79 -1.08 11.50 0.89
C ASN A 79 -0.16 10.64 0.01
N ILE A 80 0.51 11.23 -1.00
CA ILE A 80 1.55 10.55 -1.79
C ILE A 80 2.72 10.10 -0.91
N LEU A 81 3.24 10.98 -0.05
CA LEU A 81 4.30 10.67 0.90
C LEU A 81 3.90 9.51 1.81
N ASP A 82 2.69 9.58 2.39
CA ASP A 82 2.15 8.55 3.27
C ASP A 82 2.02 7.21 2.52
N CYS A 83 1.49 7.21 1.29
CA CYS A 83 1.43 6.02 0.43
C CYS A 83 2.82 5.40 0.21
N ILE A 84 3.84 6.19 -0.13
CA ILE A 84 5.21 5.68 -0.29
C ILE A 84 5.70 5.00 1.00
N PHE A 85 5.53 5.64 2.15
CA PHE A 85 6.02 5.11 3.42
C PHE A 85 5.15 4.00 4.03
N THR A 86 3.93 3.75 3.56
CA THR A 86 3.21 2.48 3.84
C THR A 86 3.95 1.25 3.32
N ARG A 87 4.92 1.41 2.41
CA ARG A 87 5.78 0.34 1.91
C ARG A 87 7.12 0.25 2.64
N HIS A 88 7.36 1.07 3.65
CA HIS A 88 8.63 1.09 4.38
C HIS A 88 8.94 -0.26 5.06
N ASN A 89 10.22 -0.61 5.23
CA ASN A 89 10.62 -1.88 5.87
C ASN A 89 10.22 -1.95 7.36
N ASN A 90 10.30 -0.83 8.07
CA ASN A 90 9.89 -0.72 9.48
C ASN A 90 8.36 -0.69 9.62
N GLY A 91 7.81 -1.63 10.41
CA GLY A 91 6.37 -1.71 10.70
C GLY A 91 5.78 -0.48 11.39
N PHE A 92 6.53 0.19 12.28
CA PHE A 92 6.07 1.40 12.96
C PHE A 92 5.89 2.58 12.00
N VAL A 93 6.81 2.73 11.05
CA VAL A 93 6.71 3.75 9.99
C VAL A 93 5.47 3.49 9.13
N ARG A 94 5.29 2.25 8.68
CA ARG A 94 4.11 1.87 7.89
C ARG A 94 2.80 2.18 8.61
N GLN A 95 2.71 1.83 9.89
CA GLN A 95 1.51 2.07 10.68
C GLN A 95 1.21 3.57 10.83
N ARG A 96 2.22 4.39 11.16
CA ARG A 96 2.04 5.84 11.30
C ARG A 96 1.56 6.49 10.00
N HIS A 97 2.15 6.12 8.87
CA HIS A 97 1.73 6.68 7.58
C HIS A 97 0.35 6.17 7.14
N LEU A 98 -0.03 4.93 7.47
CA LEU A 98 -1.41 4.48 7.32
C LEU A 98 -2.39 5.29 8.18
N GLN A 99 -2.02 5.65 9.41
CA GLN A 99 -2.88 6.43 10.30
C GLN A 99 -3.22 7.80 9.72
N ASN A 100 -2.27 8.45 9.03
CA ASN A 100 -2.52 9.70 8.32
C ASN A 100 -3.52 9.54 7.15
N LEU A 101 -3.62 8.33 6.58
CA LEU A 101 -4.49 8.02 5.46
C LEU A 101 -5.89 7.54 5.88
N ILE A 102 -6.18 7.30 7.17
CA ILE A 102 -7.45 6.69 7.62
C ILE A 102 -8.70 7.39 7.06
N SER A 103 -8.69 8.73 7.01
CA SER A 103 -9.81 9.52 6.49
C SER A 103 -9.66 9.91 5.01
N CYS A 104 -8.61 9.43 4.33
CA CYS A 104 -8.43 9.67 2.90
C CYS A 104 -9.39 8.79 2.09
N THR A 105 -10.13 9.40 1.17
CA THR A 105 -11.09 8.71 0.30
C THR A 105 -10.63 8.64 -1.16
N GLU A 106 -9.39 9.04 -1.42
CA GLU A 106 -8.81 9.07 -2.75
C GLU A 106 -8.54 7.65 -3.25
N TYR A 107 -9.16 7.27 -4.38
CA TYR A 107 -9.11 5.89 -4.88
C TYR A 107 -7.68 5.39 -5.15
N TRP A 108 -6.78 6.28 -5.59
CA TRP A 108 -5.39 5.94 -5.88
C TRP A 108 -4.55 5.58 -4.63
N THR A 109 -5.07 5.79 -3.42
CA THR A 109 -4.41 5.35 -2.18
C THR A 109 -4.72 3.90 -1.83
N ILE A 110 -5.84 3.34 -2.34
CA ILE A 110 -6.34 2.00 -2.01
C ILE A 110 -5.30 0.91 -2.23
N PRO A 111 -4.55 0.85 -3.35
CA PRO A 111 -3.56 -0.21 -3.56
C PRO A 111 -2.50 -0.28 -2.44
N PHE A 112 -2.08 0.87 -1.92
CA PHE A 112 -1.08 0.97 -0.86
C PHE A 112 -1.63 0.48 0.48
N CYS A 113 -2.82 0.95 0.86
CA CYS A 113 -3.51 0.53 2.09
C CYS A 113 -3.94 -0.94 2.02
N PHE A 114 -4.39 -1.42 0.86
CA PHE A 114 -4.80 -2.80 0.64
C PHE A 114 -3.63 -3.77 0.81
N LYS A 115 -2.46 -3.46 0.25
CA LYS A 115 -1.29 -4.36 0.32
C LYS A 115 -0.85 -4.62 1.77
N LEU A 116 -1.17 -3.72 2.71
CA LEU A 116 -0.91 -3.90 4.15
C LEU A 116 -1.69 -5.06 4.78
N LEU A 117 -2.81 -5.50 4.19
CA LEU A 117 -3.58 -6.66 4.66
C LEU A 117 -2.77 -7.97 4.63
N GLY A 118 -1.80 -8.06 3.73
CA GLY A 118 -0.92 -9.22 3.59
C GLY A 118 0.42 -9.04 4.29
N GLU A 119 0.53 -8.14 5.27
CA GLU A 119 1.76 -7.89 6.03
C GLU A 119 1.70 -8.54 7.41
N TYR A 120 2.85 -8.88 7.99
CA TYR A 120 2.95 -9.70 9.20
C TYR A 120 2.75 -8.93 10.52
N VAL A 121 2.25 -7.68 10.50
CA VAL A 121 2.08 -6.86 11.71
C VAL A 121 0.58 -6.74 11.99
N ASP A 122 0.10 -7.39 13.04
CA ASP A 122 -1.32 -7.45 13.42
C ASP A 122 -1.92 -6.06 13.71
N ASN A 123 -1.20 -5.19 14.42
CA ASN A 123 -1.65 -3.82 14.72
C ASN A 123 -1.99 -3.00 13.47
N ILE A 124 -1.29 -3.21 12.37
CA ILE A 124 -1.57 -2.53 11.10
C ILE A 124 -2.96 -2.93 10.56
N LEU A 125 -3.37 -4.19 10.76
CA LEU A 125 -4.68 -4.67 10.30
C LEU A 125 -5.84 -3.93 10.95
N TYR A 126 -5.71 -3.51 12.21
CA TYR A 126 -6.73 -2.70 12.88
C TYR A 126 -6.86 -1.31 12.25
N ASP A 127 -5.76 -0.67 11.87
CA ASP A 127 -5.81 0.62 11.20
C ASP A 127 -6.29 0.50 9.75
N VAL A 128 -5.96 -0.60 9.05
CA VAL A 128 -6.52 -0.87 7.72
C VAL A 128 -8.01 -1.09 7.80
N LYS A 129 -8.51 -1.77 8.85
CA LYS A 129 -9.95 -1.95 9.07
C LYS A 129 -10.67 -0.59 9.20
N LYS A 130 -10.14 0.35 9.97
CA LYS A 130 -10.72 1.71 10.08
C LYS A 130 -10.76 2.43 8.74
N HIS A 131 -9.66 2.36 7.97
CA HIS A 131 -9.61 2.95 6.63
C HIS A 131 -10.64 2.31 5.69
N LEU A 132 -10.79 0.98 5.77
CA LEU A 132 -11.76 0.20 4.98
C LEU A 132 -13.20 0.56 5.33
N GLU A 133 -13.52 0.83 6.59
CA GLU A 133 -14.87 1.27 7.02
C GLU A 133 -15.30 2.57 6.31
N CYS A 134 -14.36 3.47 6.02
CA CYS A 134 -14.62 4.70 5.25
C CYS A 134 -14.55 4.51 3.73
N ASN A 135 -14.02 3.38 3.24
CA ASN A 135 -13.64 3.18 1.84
C ASN A 135 -14.14 1.85 1.24
N MET A 136 -15.18 1.24 1.80
CA MET A 136 -15.63 -0.11 1.42
C MET A 136 -15.85 -0.24 -0.10
N ASP A 137 -16.59 0.66 -0.74
CA ASP A 137 -16.88 0.58 -2.18
C ASP A 137 -15.63 0.65 -3.05
N SER A 138 -14.64 1.46 -2.63
CA SER A 138 -13.34 1.57 -3.26
C SER A 138 -12.54 0.27 -3.12
N TYR A 139 -12.54 -0.36 -1.94
CA TYR A 139 -11.91 -1.68 -1.76
C TYR A 139 -12.59 -2.74 -2.64
N LEU A 140 -13.92 -2.79 -2.68
CA LEU A 140 -14.66 -3.76 -3.50
C LEU A 140 -14.41 -3.56 -5.00
N ARG A 141 -14.34 -2.31 -5.46
CA ARG A 141 -13.95 -1.98 -6.83
C ARG A 141 -12.54 -2.49 -7.12
N PHE A 142 -11.58 -2.19 -6.25
CA PHE A 142 -10.19 -2.61 -6.41
C PHE A 142 -10.05 -4.14 -6.45
N ILE A 143 -10.85 -4.86 -5.66
CA ILE A 143 -10.90 -6.34 -5.70
C ILE A 143 -11.36 -6.83 -7.08
N GLY A 144 -12.45 -6.28 -7.62
CA GLY A 144 -12.93 -6.68 -8.95
C GLY A 144 -11.95 -6.34 -10.09
N GLU A 145 -11.19 -5.25 -9.93
CA GLU A 145 -10.11 -4.91 -10.86
C GLU A 145 -8.87 -5.84 -10.71
N ASN A 146 -8.72 -6.54 -9.56
CA ASN A 146 -7.47 -7.22 -9.18
C ASN A 146 -7.64 -8.54 -8.40
N GLU A 147 -8.52 -9.44 -8.84
CA GLU A 147 -8.84 -10.69 -8.10
C GLU A 147 -7.60 -11.52 -7.72
N LYS A 148 -6.64 -11.69 -8.66
CA LYS A 148 -5.38 -12.41 -8.39
C LYS A 148 -4.53 -11.75 -7.30
N PHE A 149 -4.57 -10.42 -7.21
CA PHE A 149 -3.84 -9.69 -6.18
C PHE A 149 -4.52 -9.80 -4.82
N PHE A 150 -5.86 -9.79 -4.80
CA PHE A 150 -6.67 -10.10 -3.62
C PHE A 150 -6.32 -11.47 -3.04
N ASP A 151 -6.36 -12.53 -3.86
CA ASP A 151 -6.04 -13.90 -3.45
C ASP A 151 -4.61 -14.03 -2.93
N ARG A 152 -3.66 -13.41 -3.62
CA ARG A 152 -2.26 -13.39 -3.20
C ARG A 152 -2.11 -12.72 -1.82
N THR A 153 -2.79 -11.60 -1.60
CA THR A 153 -2.74 -10.87 -0.33
C THR A 153 -3.40 -11.67 0.80
N LYS A 154 -4.52 -12.34 0.52
CA LYS A 154 -5.17 -13.27 1.46
C LYS A 154 -4.24 -14.42 1.85
N ASN A 155 -3.58 -15.05 0.88
CA ASN A 155 -2.64 -16.15 1.14
C ASN A 155 -1.42 -15.70 1.97
N GLN A 156 -0.93 -14.48 1.76
CA GLN A 156 0.12 -13.90 2.61
C GLN A 156 -0.35 -13.71 4.05
N MET A 157 -1.55 -13.16 4.25
CA MET A 157 -2.16 -13.02 5.58
C MET A 157 -2.25 -14.37 6.31
N ILE A 158 -2.73 -15.42 5.63
CA ILE A 158 -2.83 -16.77 6.20
C ILE A 158 -1.45 -17.33 6.56
N SER A 159 -0.48 -17.17 5.67
CA SER A 159 0.90 -17.63 5.89
C SER A 159 1.52 -16.99 7.13
N TYR A 160 1.37 -15.67 7.28
CA TYR A 160 1.89 -14.94 8.43
C TYR A 160 1.13 -15.23 9.72
N TRP A 161 -0.19 -15.38 9.66
CA TRP A 161 -0.94 -15.88 10.80
C TRP A 161 -0.40 -17.24 11.26
N ASN A 162 -0.22 -18.19 10.33
CA ASN A 162 0.24 -19.53 10.67
C ASN A 162 1.66 -19.54 11.28
N CYS A 163 2.55 -18.68 10.79
CA CYS A 163 3.94 -18.60 11.24
C CYS A 163 4.09 -17.88 12.59
N TYR A 164 3.42 -16.73 12.77
CA TYR A 164 3.70 -15.82 13.89
C TYR A 164 2.58 -15.73 14.93
N TYR A 165 1.33 -15.98 14.53
CA TYR A 165 0.16 -15.65 15.34
C TYR A 165 -0.69 -16.85 15.75
N ARG A 166 -0.51 -18.02 15.12
CA ARG A 166 -1.32 -19.22 15.40
C ARG A 166 -1.26 -19.68 16.85
N LEU A 167 -0.13 -19.52 17.55
CA LEU A 167 -0.04 -19.87 18.97
C LEU A 167 -0.88 -18.93 19.85
N ARG A 168 -0.93 -17.63 19.51
CA ARG A 168 -1.72 -16.63 20.23
C ARG A 168 -3.21 -16.68 19.84
N TYR A 169 -3.49 -16.97 18.57
CA TYR A 169 -4.82 -17.02 17.97
C TYR A 169 -5.00 -18.36 17.23
N PRO A 170 -5.18 -19.49 17.97
CA PRO A 170 -5.30 -20.81 17.37
C PRO A 170 -6.60 -20.98 16.58
N ASN A 171 -7.68 -20.31 17.00
CA ASN A 171 -8.87 -20.17 16.18
C ASN A 171 -8.64 -19.04 15.15
N LYS A 172 -8.84 -19.35 13.86
CA LYS A 172 -8.73 -18.37 12.77
C LYS A 172 -9.65 -17.16 13.00
N GLU A 173 -10.85 -17.39 13.54
CA GLU A 173 -11.85 -16.34 13.76
C GLU A 173 -11.41 -15.29 14.80
N SER A 174 -10.49 -15.64 15.71
CA SER A 174 -9.99 -14.68 16.71
C SER A 174 -8.87 -13.78 16.18
N TYR A 175 -8.35 -14.03 14.97
CA TYR A 175 -7.37 -13.17 14.32
C TYR A 175 -8.05 -12.20 13.35
N ILE A 176 -7.80 -10.90 13.54
CA ILE A 176 -8.46 -9.82 12.78
C ILE A 176 -8.32 -9.96 11.26
N GLY A 177 -7.21 -10.52 10.77
CA GLY A 177 -7.00 -10.73 9.34
C GLY A 177 -8.11 -11.56 8.71
N PHE A 178 -8.53 -12.67 9.34
CA PHE A 178 -9.62 -13.48 8.81
C PHE A 178 -10.96 -12.75 8.85
N ASN A 179 -11.22 -11.96 9.90
CA ASN A 179 -12.43 -11.12 9.97
C ASN A 179 -12.51 -10.15 8.80
N ILE A 180 -11.42 -9.43 8.50
CA ILE A 180 -11.39 -8.46 7.39
C ILE A 180 -11.64 -9.16 6.04
N PHE A 181 -10.91 -10.25 5.75
CA PHE A 181 -11.05 -10.94 4.47
C PHE A 181 -12.43 -11.56 4.29
N ASN A 182 -13.00 -12.19 5.32
CA ASN A 182 -14.36 -12.73 5.24
C ASN A 182 -15.40 -11.64 4.96
N ASN A 183 -15.29 -10.47 5.62
CA ASN A 183 -16.18 -9.35 5.39
C ASN A 183 -16.09 -8.81 3.95
N LEU A 184 -14.87 -8.69 3.42
CA LEU A 184 -14.65 -8.27 2.03
C LEU A 184 -15.26 -9.26 1.04
N GLU A 185 -15.10 -10.56 1.25
CA GLU A 185 -15.66 -11.60 0.38
C GLU A 185 -17.18 -11.60 0.40
N MET A 186 -17.78 -11.51 1.59
CA MET A 186 -19.23 -11.41 1.73
C MET A 186 -19.78 -10.16 1.02
N ALA A 187 -19.15 -9.01 1.21
CA ALA A 187 -19.56 -7.75 0.60
C ALA A 187 -19.36 -7.76 -0.92
N TYR A 188 -18.27 -8.33 -1.43
CA TYR A 188 -18.00 -8.46 -2.86
C TYR A 188 -19.00 -9.39 -3.54
N ASN A 189 -19.26 -10.56 -2.97
CA ASN A 189 -20.25 -11.51 -3.51
C ASN A 189 -21.66 -10.92 -3.50
N LYS A 190 -22.03 -10.19 -2.43
CA LYS A 190 -23.30 -9.47 -2.39
C LYS A 190 -23.39 -8.45 -3.53
N ARG A 191 -22.32 -7.70 -3.81
CA ARG A 191 -22.28 -6.73 -4.91
C ARG A 191 -22.45 -7.38 -6.29
N LEU A 192 -21.85 -8.56 -6.51
CA LEU A 192 -22.03 -9.32 -7.76
C LEU A 192 -23.44 -9.90 -7.92
N SER A 193 -24.14 -10.16 -6.82
CA SER A 193 -25.51 -10.68 -6.82
C SER A 193 -26.59 -9.60 -6.94
N LEU A 194 -26.22 -8.31 -6.90
CA LEU A 194 -27.17 -7.23 -7.12
C LEU A 194 -27.54 -7.17 -8.62
N PRO A 195 -28.82 -6.97 -8.96
CA PRO A 195 -29.29 -6.88 -10.35
C PRO A 195 -28.62 -5.77 -11.16
#